data_AF-A0A832AVH3-F1
#
_entry.id   AF-A0A832AVH3-F1
#
_cell.length_a   1.000
_cell.length_b   1.000
_cell.length_c   1.000
_cell.angle_alpha   90.00
_cell.angle_beta   90.00
_cell.angle_gamma   90.00
#
_symmetry.space_group_name_H-M   'P 1'
#
loop_
_entity.id
_entity.type
_entity.pdbx_description
1 polymer ?
#
loop_
_entity_poly.entity_id
_entity_poly.type
_entity_poly.pdbx_seq_one_letter_code
_entity_poly.pdbx_strand_id
1 'polypeptide(L)'
;LSGGERNRVQLAKVLKSGGNVLLLDEPTNDLDVDTLRALEDALLDFPGCAVVISHDRWFLDRIATHVLAFEGDSDVRWWEGNFSDYEVDRKKRLGIDADQPHRIRYKPLVRD
;
A
#
# COMPACT_ATOMS: atom_id res chain seq x y z
N LEU A 1 0.75 -11.44 -23.57
CA LEU A 1 1.10 -10.50 -22.49
C LEU A 1 1.22 -11.27 -21.20
N SER A 2 2.45 -11.46 -20.72
CA SER A 2 2.72 -11.94 -19.36
C SER A 2 2.05 -11.01 -18.33
N GLY A 3 1.94 -11.46 -17.07
CA GLY A 3 1.40 -10.62 -15.99
C GLY A 3 2.08 -9.25 -15.92
N GLY A 4 3.42 -9.22 -16.02
CA GLY A 4 4.18 -7.97 -15.97
C GLY A 4 4.11 -7.11 -17.23
N GLU A 5 3.85 -7.68 -18.40
CA GLU A 5 3.56 -6.89 -19.60
C GLU A 5 2.18 -6.23 -19.50
N ARG A 6 1.18 -6.91 -18.90
CA ARG A 6 -0.14 -6.33 -18.68
C ARG A 6 -0.08 -5.17 -17.68
N ASN A 7 0.67 -5.31 -16.59
CA ASN A 7 0.76 -4.26 -15.58
C ASN A 7 1.47 -3.00 -16.12
N ARG A 8 2.56 -3.18 -16.88
CA ARG A 8 3.24 -2.05 -17.55
C ARG A 8 2.32 -1.32 -18.53
N VAL A 9 1.55 -2.06 -19.33
CA VAL A 9 0.57 -1.47 -20.26
C VAL A 9 -0.56 -0.77 -19.50
N GLN A 10 -1.01 -1.32 -18.37
CA GLN A 10 -2.05 -0.72 -17.54
C GLN A 10 -1.56 0.59 -16.92
N LEU A 11 -0.36 0.61 -16.34
CA LEU A 11 0.24 1.82 -15.77
C LEU A 11 0.44 2.88 -16.87
N ALA A 12 1.02 2.50 -18.01
CA ALA A 12 1.19 3.40 -19.15
C ALA A 12 -0.16 3.97 -19.66
N LYS A 13 -1.22 3.17 -19.64
CA LYS A 13 -2.57 3.62 -20.04
C LYS A 13 -3.16 4.62 -19.05
N VAL A 14 -2.98 4.41 -17.75
CA VAL A 14 -3.44 5.36 -16.71
C VAL A 14 -2.64 6.65 -16.78
N LEU A 15 -1.32 6.59 -16.91
CA LEU A 15 -0.46 7.77 -17.10
C LEU A 15 -0.85 8.55 -18.35
N LYS A 16 -1.14 7.86 -19.47
CA LYS A 16 -1.59 8.50 -20.71
C LYS A 16 -2.93 9.22 -20.56
N SER A 17 -3.79 8.79 -19.64
CA SER A 17 -5.07 9.46 -19.38
C SER A 17 -4.94 10.78 -18.60
N GLY A 18 -3.72 11.16 -18.19
CA GLY A 18 -3.46 12.43 -17.52
C GLY A 18 -3.91 12.46 -16.06
N GLY A 19 -4.09 11.30 -15.43
CA GLY A 19 -4.40 11.21 -14.01
C GLY A 19 -3.25 11.77 -13.18
N ASN A 20 -3.55 12.67 -12.24
CA ASN A 20 -2.62 13.21 -11.26
C ASN A 20 -2.60 12.40 -9.95
N VAL A 21 -3.58 11.51 -9.76
CA VAL A 21 -3.70 10.60 -8.62
C VAL A 21 -3.88 9.17 -9.10
N LEU A 22 -3.03 8.26 -8.62
CA LEU A 22 -3.13 6.82 -8.86
C LEU A 22 -3.71 6.14 -7.61
N LEU A 23 -4.72 5.30 -7.79
CA LEU A 23 -5.25 4.43 -6.74
C LEU A 23 -4.94 2.99 -7.14
N LEU A 24 -4.03 2.34 -6.42
CA LEU A 24 -3.55 0.99 -6.72
C LEU A 24 -3.92 0.06 -5.56
N ASP A 25 -4.75 -0.93 -5.85
CA ASP A 25 -5.16 -1.95 -4.89
C ASP A 25 -4.39 -3.25 -5.16
N GLU A 26 -3.50 -3.61 -4.23
CA GLU A 26 -2.61 -4.77 -4.29
C GLU A 26 -1.86 -4.94 -5.63
N PRO A 27 -1.11 -3.91 -6.10
CA PRO A 27 -0.47 -3.95 -7.41
C PRO A 27 0.74 -4.88 -7.47
N THR A 28 1.22 -5.39 -6.33
CA THR A 28 2.36 -6.30 -6.22
C THR A 28 1.97 -7.76 -6.49
N ASN A 29 0.67 -8.07 -6.54
CA ASN A 29 0.20 -9.43 -6.72
C ASN A 29 0.56 -9.99 -8.10
N ASP A 30 0.96 -11.26 -8.16
CA ASP A 30 1.34 -11.99 -9.37
C ASP A 30 2.47 -11.33 -10.21
N LEU A 31 3.26 -10.42 -9.61
CA LEU A 31 4.42 -9.81 -10.26
C LEU A 31 5.70 -10.61 -10.00
N ASP A 32 6.51 -10.76 -11.03
CA ASP A 32 7.90 -11.17 -10.87
C ASP A 32 8.76 -10.01 -10.30
N VAL A 33 9.95 -10.34 -9.81
CA VAL A 33 10.85 -9.37 -9.16
C VAL A 33 11.23 -8.22 -10.09
N ASP A 34 11.44 -8.49 -11.37
CA ASP A 34 11.83 -7.47 -12.35
C ASP A 34 10.69 -6.49 -12.63
N THR A 35 9.45 -6.99 -12.70
CA THR A 35 8.26 -6.16 -12.88
C THR A 35 7.96 -5.36 -11.62
N LEU A 36 8.13 -5.95 -10.43
CA LEU A 36 7.97 -5.23 -9.17
C LEU A 36 8.92 -4.03 -9.12
N ARG A 37 10.20 -4.22 -9.46
CA ARG A 37 11.18 -3.12 -9.55
C ARG A 37 10.80 -2.07 -10.57
N ALA A 38 10.34 -2.48 -11.76
CA ALA A 38 9.89 -1.53 -12.77
C ALA A 38 8.68 -0.71 -12.31
N LEU A 39 7.79 -1.30 -11.50
CA LEU A 39 6.67 -0.59 -10.89
C LEU A 39 7.15 0.38 -9.80
N GLU A 40 8.08 -0.04 -8.94
CA GLU A 40 8.72 0.83 -7.94
C GLU A 40 9.33 2.07 -8.60
N ASP A 41 10.18 1.87 -9.61
CA ASP A 41 10.85 2.97 -10.34
C ASP A 41 9.80 3.89 -11.00
N ALA A 42 8.78 3.32 -11.63
CA ALA A 42 7.73 4.12 -12.26
C ALA A 42 6.89 4.93 -11.27
N LEU A 43 6.68 4.43 -10.04
CA LEU A 43 5.99 5.16 -8.98
C LEU A 43 6.86 6.26 -8.37
N LEU A 44 8.17 6.03 -8.23
CA LEU A 44 9.12 7.04 -7.75
C LEU A 44 9.28 8.19 -8.74
N ASP A 45 9.28 7.90 -10.05
CA ASP A 45 9.37 8.90 -11.11
C ASP A 45 8.03 9.59 -11.43
N PHE A 46 6.92 9.11 -10.87
CA PHE A 46 5.60 9.66 -11.14
C PHE A 46 5.45 11.04 -10.47
N PRO A 47 5.19 12.13 -11.23
CA PRO A 47 5.11 13.48 -10.67
C PRO A 47 3.79 13.76 -9.91
N GLY A 48 2.87 12.80 -9.86
CA GLY A 48 1.59 12.93 -9.17
C GLY A 48 1.59 12.29 -7.78
N CYS A 49 0.40 12.04 -7.26
CA CYS A 49 0.21 11.31 -6.00
C CYS A 49 -0.18 9.86 -6.29
N ALA A 50 0.32 8.91 -5.50
CA ALA A 50 -0.12 7.52 -5.55
C ALA A 50 -0.61 7.10 -4.16
N VAL A 51 -1.80 6.50 -4.12
CA VAL A 51 -2.32 5.77 -2.96
C VAL A 51 -2.23 4.30 -3.31
N VAL A 52 -1.42 3.57 -2.55
CA VAL A 52 -1.13 2.17 -2.82
C VAL A 52 -1.48 1.32 -1.61
N ILE A 53 -2.27 0.29 -1.84
CA ILE A 53 -2.59 -0.75 -0.86
C ILE A 53 -1.69 -1.94 -1.21
N SER A 54 -0.87 -2.39 -0.26
CA SER A 54 -0.05 -3.58 -0.44
C SER A 54 0.25 -4.25 0.90
N HIS A 55 0.42 -5.57 0.89
CA HIS A 55 0.97 -6.34 2.00
C HIS A 55 2.48 -6.58 1.90
N ASP A 56 3.14 -6.14 0.82
CA ASP A 56 4.59 -6.25 0.65
C ASP A 56 5.32 -5.12 1.37
N ARG A 57 5.96 -5.47 2.50
CA ARG A 57 6.67 -4.53 3.35
C ARG A 57 7.88 -3.91 2.65
N TRP A 58 8.59 -4.65 1.81
CA TRP A 58 9.77 -4.15 1.11
C TRP A 58 9.40 -3.14 0.05
N PHE A 59 8.34 -3.43 -0.70
CA PHE A 59 7.78 -2.51 -1.69
C PHE A 59 7.32 -1.21 -1.02
N LEU A 60 6.51 -1.32 0.05
CA LEU A 60 6.03 -0.14 0.78
C LEU A 60 7.18 0.69 1.35
N ASP A 61 8.19 0.06 1.94
CA ASP A 61 9.32 0.78 2.52
C ASP A 61 10.10 1.63 1.52
N ARG A 62 10.11 1.20 0.25
CA ARG A 62 10.82 1.90 -0.83
C ARG A 62 10.04 3.07 -1.42
N ILE A 63 8.72 2.96 -1.52
CA ILE A 63 7.89 3.97 -2.21
C ILE A 63 7.13 4.90 -1.25
N ALA A 64 6.89 4.46 0.00
CA ALA A 64 6.01 5.18 0.91
C ALA A 64 6.71 6.42 1.46
N THR A 65 6.06 7.56 1.25
CA THR A 65 6.35 8.79 1.98
C THR A 65 5.47 8.93 3.23
N HIS A 66 4.33 8.23 3.22
CA HIS A 66 3.33 8.23 4.28
C HIS A 66 2.70 6.85 4.37
N VAL A 67 2.30 6.45 5.57
CA VAL A 67 1.58 5.21 5.83
C VAL A 67 0.24 5.52 6.48
N LEU A 68 -0.83 5.01 5.86
CA LEU A 68 -2.16 5.03 6.43
C LEU A 68 -2.44 3.63 7.01
N ALA A 69 -2.31 3.51 8.33
CA ALA A 69 -2.36 2.23 9.02
C ALA A 69 -3.71 2.02 9.72
N PHE A 70 -4.31 0.86 9.47
CA PHE A 70 -5.54 0.41 10.12
C PHE A 70 -5.17 -0.47 11.32
N GLU A 71 -5.31 0.04 12.55
CA GLU A 71 -4.84 -0.63 13.79
C GLU A 71 -5.95 -1.44 14.51
N GLY A 72 -7.09 -1.68 13.85
CA GLY A 72 -8.26 -2.32 14.48
C GLY A 72 -9.20 -1.30 15.12
N ASP A 73 -10.36 -1.75 15.60
CA ASP A 73 -11.41 -0.90 16.23
C ASP A 73 -11.79 0.37 15.45
N SER A 74 -11.68 0.30 14.11
CA SER A 74 -11.87 1.45 13.21
C SER A 74 -10.93 2.63 13.47
N ASP A 75 -9.81 2.40 14.17
CA ASP A 75 -8.74 3.37 14.32
C ASP A 75 -7.83 3.36 13.09
N VAL A 76 -7.63 4.56 12.55
CA VAL A 76 -6.79 4.79 11.36
C VAL A 76 -5.76 5.84 11.73
N ARG A 77 -4.49 5.44 11.61
CA ARG A 77 -3.34 6.29 11.91
C ARG A 77 -2.68 6.77 10.63
N TRP A 78 -2.38 8.06 10.62
CA TRP A 78 -1.51 8.66 9.62
C TRP A 78 -0.09 8.74 10.16
N TRP A 79 0.86 8.20 9.42
CA TRP A 79 2.29 8.24 9.72
C TRP A 79 3.04 8.92 8.57
N GLU A 80 3.94 9.84 8.90
CA GLU A 80 4.83 10.49 7.94
C GLU A 80 6.18 9.74 7.97
N GLY A 81 6.51 9.07 6.86
CA GLY A 81 7.69 8.22 6.75
C GLY A 81 7.41 6.90 6.05
N ASN A 82 8.41 6.05 6.03
CA ASN A 82 8.34 4.72 5.42
C ASN A 82 7.64 3.70 6.36
N PHE A 83 7.48 2.48 5.87
CA PHE A 83 6.83 1.40 6.60
C PHE A 83 7.66 0.92 7.80
N SER A 84 8.99 0.84 7.67
CA SER A 84 9.87 0.36 8.73
C SER A 84 9.83 1.24 9.97
N ASP A 85 9.84 2.56 9.78
CA ASP A 85 9.76 3.53 10.88
C ASP A 85 8.41 3.44 11.58
N TYR A 86 7.32 3.28 10.81
CA TYR A 86 5.99 3.00 11.35
C TYR A 86 5.96 1.70 12.17
N GLU A 87 6.58 0.61 11.71
CA GLU A 87 6.63 -0.64 12.48
C GLU A 87 7.35 -0.48 13.81
N VAL A 88 8.44 0.30 13.86
CA VAL A 88 9.18 0.57 15.09
C VAL A 88 8.33 1.37 16.07
N ASP A 89 7.63 2.40 15.59
CA ASP A 89 6.68 3.17 16.41
C ASP A 89 5.52 2.30 16.92
N ARG A 90 4.92 1.50 16.04
CA ARG A 90 3.83 0.57 16.37
C ARG A 90 4.23 -0.38 17.49
N LYS A 91 5.42 -0.99 17.39
CA LYS A 91 5.96 -1.89 18.43
C LYS A 91 6.21 -1.17 19.75
N LYS A 92 6.68 0.08 19.73
CA LYS A 92 6.86 0.88 20.95
C LYS A 92 5.53 1.22 21.61
N ARG A 93 4.51 1.58 20.83
CA ARG A 93 3.18 1.97 21.32
C ARG A 93 2.37 0.79 21.85
N LEU A 94 2.31 -0.30 21.08
CA LEU A 94 1.42 -1.43 21.34
C LEU A 94 2.11 -2.59 22.08
N GLY A 95 3.45 -2.60 22.16
CA GLY A 95 4.19 -3.64 22.87
C GLY A 95 3.87 -5.04 22.35
N ILE A 96 3.43 -5.93 23.24
CA ILE A 96 3.13 -7.34 22.95
C ILE A 96 1.84 -7.48 22.12
N ASP A 97 0.91 -6.54 22.25
CA ASP A 97 -0.36 -6.56 21.53
C ASP A 97 -0.19 -6.20 20.04
N ALA A 98 0.97 -5.65 19.66
CA ALA A 98 1.29 -5.30 18.27
C ALA A 98 1.30 -6.50 17.31
N ASP A 99 1.60 -7.70 17.84
CA ASP A 99 1.77 -8.93 17.08
C ASP A 99 0.62 -9.94 17.34
N GLN A 100 -0.35 -9.60 18.21
CA GLN A 100 -1.53 -10.43 18.43
C GLN A 100 -2.64 -10.10 17.43
N PRO A 101 -3.01 -11.03 16.53
CA PRO A 101 -4.14 -10.80 15.64
C PRO A 101 -5.46 -10.84 16.42
N HIS A 102 -6.04 -9.66 16.64
CA HIS A 102 -7.37 -9.55 17.21
C HIS A 102 -8.43 -9.67 16.11
N ARG A 103 -9.44 -10.53 16.33
CA ARG A 103 -10.54 -10.70 15.38
C ARG A 103 -11.41 -9.43 15.38
N ILE A 104 -11.35 -8.66 14.30
CA ILE A 104 -12.19 -7.48 14.09
C ILE A 104 -13.66 -7.91 14.14
N ARG A 105 -14.41 -7.39 15.12
CA ARG A 105 -15.87 -7.60 15.22
C ARG A 105 -16.58 -6.46 14.51
N TYR A 106 -17.05 -6.71 13.29
CA TYR A 106 -17.89 -5.75 12.59
C TYR A 106 -19.26 -5.65 13.26
N LYS A 107 -19.73 -4.43 13.51
CA LYS A 107 -21.12 -4.18 13.92
C LYS A 107 -22.01 -4.55 12.71
N PRO A 108 -23.02 -5.42 12.85
CA PRO A 108 -23.89 -5.76 11.74
C PRO A 108 -24.55 -4.50 11.20
N LEU A 109 -24.49 -4.30 9.87
CA LEU A 109 -25.23 -3.22 9.21
C LEU A 109 -26.71 -3.57 9.32
N VAL A 110 -27.44 -2.85 10.18
CA VAL A 110 -28.90 -2.93 10.25
C VAL A 110 -29.44 -2.23 9.01
N ARG A 111 -30.14 -2.97 8.15
CA ARG A 111 -30.97 -2.40 7.08
C ARG A 111 -32.37 -2.22 7.67
N ASP A 112 -32.83 -0.97 7.74
CA ASP A 112 -34.24 -0.65 7.95
C ASP A 112 -35.09 -1.03 6.73
#